data_AF-A0A2G5CD55-F1
#
_entry.id   AF-A0A2G5CD55-F1
#
_cell.length_a   1.000
_cell.length_b   1.000
_cell.length_c   1.000
_cell.angle_alpha   90.00
_cell.angle_beta   90.00
_cell.angle_gamma   90.00
#
_symmetry.space_group_name_H-M   'P 1'
#
loop_
_entity.id
_entity.type
_entity.pdbx_description
1 polymer ?
#
loop_
_entity_poly.entity_id
_entity_poly.type
_entity_poly.pdbx_seq_one_letter_code
_entity_poly.pdbx_strand_id
1 'polypeptide(L)'
;MTSPSCVFLLDCFGDLHLITHEFSSNNSFEVPSTSIITYKLEFKEFDQVFGLMRINRCEIVGSVNGLICISRGFDSYNPGLYYICNPITQDHITVPNSQNEWISKFSSGFGFDSISKEYKVVRVVIAFSKSRVEVYTLGSGNWREITADLLSCISSMEQSNVFLNGAIYWLACINDSTSAIVSFNVATEEFDIIELHFELRKLKKDCWELAVLKDWLCLIDGNPYSRVRILWVMKDHGVQGSWIQDCDIRSQNSINLQIGRHEMMNVENSELVLLTSKSIGYYNHRNKTVRLVVMDKNRSSIIMVGIASLISPKVLGE
;
A
#
# COMPACT_ATOMS: atom_id res chain seq x y z
N MET A 1 16.70 21.13 3.21
CA MET A 1 17.12 20.03 2.32
C MET A 1 16.14 18.89 2.58
N THR A 2 15.27 18.59 1.62
CA THR A 2 14.33 17.46 1.72
C THR A 2 15.10 16.16 1.42
N SER A 3 14.76 15.08 2.12
CA SER A 3 15.39 13.77 1.90
C SER A 3 14.97 13.22 0.53
N PRO A 4 15.91 12.71 -0.28
CA PRO A 4 15.58 12.17 -1.60
C PRO A 4 14.50 11.09 -1.50
N SER A 5 13.49 11.19 -2.35
CA SER A 5 12.48 10.13 -2.51
C SER A 5 13.12 8.88 -3.11
N CYS A 6 12.88 7.73 -2.49
CA CYS A 6 13.43 6.45 -2.91
C CYS A 6 12.31 5.52 -3.39
N VAL A 7 12.56 4.77 -4.46
CA VAL A 7 11.61 3.73 -4.92
C VAL A 7 12.14 2.38 -4.48
N PHE A 8 11.33 1.64 -3.72
CA PHE A 8 11.64 0.30 -3.24
C PHE A 8 10.74 -0.74 -3.91
N LEU A 9 11.32 -1.83 -4.40
CA LEU A 9 10.57 -2.97 -4.96
C LEU A 9 10.70 -4.14 -3.99
N LEU A 10 9.60 -4.66 -3.47
CA LEU A 10 9.57 -5.94 -2.77
C LEU A 10 9.31 -7.06 -3.77
N ASP A 11 10.22 -8.00 -3.92
CA ASP A 11 9.96 -9.18 -4.76
C ASP A 11 9.23 -10.30 -4.00
N CYS A 12 8.78 -11.31 -4.75
CA CYS A 12 8.06 -12.45 -4.19
C CYS A 12 8.90 -13.32 -3.23
N PHE A 13 10.22 -13.15 -3.21
CA PHE A 13 11.12 -13.82 -2.28
C PHE A 13 11.30 -13.04 -0.97
N GLY A 14 10.80 -11.79 -0.92
CA GLY A 14 10.93 -10.90 0.22
C GLY A 14 12.19 -10.03 0.17
N ASP A 15 12.91 -10.02 -0.96
CA ASP A 15 14.03 -9.10 -1.15
C ASP A 15 13.50 -7.70 -1.48
N LEU A 16 14.12 -6.68 -0.91
CA LEU A 16 13.77 -5.29 -1.15
C LEU A 16 14.82 -4.62 -2.04
N HIS A 17 14.40 -4.08 -3.17
CA HIS A 17 15.26 -3.47 -4.18
C HIS A 17 15.06 -1.96 -4.18
N LEU A 18 16.05 -1.20 -3.74
CA LEU A 18 16.09 0.25 -3.89
C LEU A 18 16.57 0.63 -5.29
N ILE A 19 15.77 1.42 -5.99
CA ILE A 19 16.18 2.09 -7.22
C ILE A 19 16.80 3.44 -6.84
N THR A 20 18.10 3.59 -7.04
CA THR A 20 18.86 4.80 -6.69
C THR A 20 19.04 5.78 -7.84
N HIS A 21 18.54 5.46 -9.04
CA HIS A 21 18.78 6.29 -10.22
C HIS A 21 18.00 7.60 -10.14
N GLU A 22 18.70 8.73 -10.07
CA GLU A 22 18.12 10.04 -10.39
C GLU A 22 17.76 10.02 -11.88
N PHE A 23 16.46 9.99 -12.19
CA PHE A 23 15.98 10.05 -13.56
C PHE A 23 16.31 11.41 -14.18
N SER A 24 17.53 11.55 -14.71
CA SER A 24 17.91 12.70 -15.52
C SER A 24 16.99 12.80 -16.74
N SER A 25 16.67 14.02 -17.17
CA SER A 25 15.74 14.36 -18.25
C SER A 25 16.11 13.82 -19.64
N ASN A 26 17.13 12.98 -19.75
CA ASN A 26 17.64 12.47 -21.01
C ASN A 26 17.17 11.03 -21.23
N ASN A 27 16.06 10.87 -21.96
CA ASN A 27 15.65 9.78 -22.89
C ASN A 27 16.15 8.31 -22.74
N SER A 28 16.84 7.90 -21.69
CA SER A 28 17.19 6.51 -21.44
C SER A 28 16.03 5.84 -20.72
N PHE A 29 15.31 4.99 -21.45
CA PHE A 29 14.11 4.27 -20.99
C PHE A 29 14.42 3.01 -20.17
N GLU A 30 15.69 2.74 -19.88
CA GLU A 30 16.15 1.55 -19.15
C GLU A 30 16.85 1.96 -17.86
N VAL A 31 16.52 1.30 -16.74
CA VAL A 31 17.29 1.42 -15.49
C VAL A 31 18.46 0.45 -15.56
N PRO A 32 19.71 0.93 -15.57
CA PRO A 32 20.86 0.05 -15.51
C PRO A 32 20.81 -0.82 -14.26
N SER A 33 21.17 -2.10 -14.37
CA SER A 33 21.20 -3.03 -13.23
C SER A 33 22.09 -2.55 -12.06
N THR A 34 23.08 -1.70 -12.34
CA THR A 34 23.96 -1.05 -11.37
C THR A 34 23.27 0.01 -10.51
N SER A 35 22.04 0.41 -10.87
CA SER A 35 21.26 1.43 -10.15
C SER A 35 20.21 0.83 -9.23
N ILE A 36 20.27 -0.50 -9.02
CA ILE A 36 19.37 -1.23 -8.14
C ILE A 36 20.20 -1.81 -6.99
N ILE A 37 20.04 -1.25 -5.81
CA ILE A 37 20.62 -1.80 -4.57
C ILE A 37 19.62 -2.79 -4.01
N THR A 38 20.04 -4.04 -3.79
CA THR A 38 19.18 -5.07 -3.19
C THR A 38 19.53 -5.29 -1.74
N TYR A 39 18.55 -5.09 -0.87
CA TYR A 39 18.58 -5.43 0.54
C TYR A 39 17.87 -6.76 0.73
N LYS A 40 18.60 -7.74 1.26
CA LYS A 40 18.02 -9.02 1.65
C LYS A 40 17.49 -8.90 3.06
N LEU A 41 16.19 -9.08 3.23
CA LEU A 41 15.59 -9.14 4.55
C LEU A 41 15.71 -10.59 5.05
N GLU A 42 16.55 -10.80 6.06
CA GLU A 42 16.65 -12.08 6.76
C GLU A 42 15.45 -12.25 7.70
N PHE A 43 14.35 -12.71 7.14
CA PHE A 43 13.17 -13.07 7.92
C PHE A 43 13.40 -14.39 8.65
N LYS A 44 12.83 -14.52 9.86
CA LYS A 44 12.83 -15.81 10.57
C LYS A 44 12.16 -16.87 9.71
N GLU A 45 12.80 -18.02 9.57
CA GLU A 45 12.20 -19.17 8.91
C GLU A 45 10.99 -19.66 9.71
N PHE A 46 9.92 -20.02 9.01
CA PHE A 46 8.72 -20.56 9.63
C PHE A 46 8.91 -22.08 9.81
N ASP A 47 9.19 -22.50 11.04
CA ASP A 47 9.17 -23.91 11.43
C ASP A 47 7.72 -24.38 11.62
N GLN A 48 6.94 -24.48 10.52
CA GLN A 48 5.71 -25.26 10.55
C GLN A 48 5.38 -25.88 9.18
N VAL A 49 5.16 -27.19 9.26
CA VAL A 49 5.07 -28.17 8.20
C VAL A 49 3.62 -28.28 7.73
N PHE A 50 3.32 -27.81 6.52
CA PHE A 50 2.22 -28.35 5.73
C PHE A 50 2.75 -28.60 4.33
N GLY A 51 2.82 -29.89 3.96
CA GLY A 51 3.53 -30.43 2.78
C GLY A 51 2.87 -30.15 1.43
N LEU A 52 2.40 -28.93 1.18
CA LEU A 52 1.94 -28.49 -0.13
C LEU A 52 2.76 -27.26 -0.56
N MET A 53 3.08 -27.19 -1.85
CA MET A 53 4.03 -26.22 -2.42
C MET A 53 3.75 -24.79 -1.92
N ARG A 54 4.66 -24.33 -1.07
CA ARG A 54 4.61 -23.07 -0.31
C ARG A 54 4.80 -21.89 -1.25
N ILE A 55 3.77 -21.08 -1.47
CA ILE A 55 3.97 -19.72 -1.96
C ILE A 55 4.07 -18.82 -0.73
N ASN A 56 5.27 -18.64 -0.20
CA ASN A 56 5.53 -17.57 0.76
C ASN A 56 5.28 -16.24 0.03
N ARG A 57 4.13 -15.60 0.24
CA ARG A 57 3.86 -14.29 -0.33
C ARG A 57 4.23 -13.23 0.68
N CYS A 58 5.18 -12.39 0.31
CA CYS A 58 5.42 -11.15 1.01
C CYS A 58 4.50 -10.09 0.39
N GLU A 59 3.77 -9.41 1.24
CA GLU A 59 2.88 -8.31 0.87
C GLU A 59 3.26 -7.09 1.70
N ILE A 60 3.15 -5.93 1.07
CA ILE A 60 3.32 -4.67 1.75
C ILE A 60 2.01 -4.34 2.46
N VAL A 61 2.12 -3.93 3.72
CA VAL A 61 0.99 -3.51 4.56
C VAL A 61 0.84 -1.99 4.59
N GLY A 62 1.95 -1.28 4.40
CA GLY A 62 1.98 0.18 4.43
C GLY A 62 3.40 0.71 4.55
N SER A 63 3.58 2.00 4.29
CA SER A 63 4.80 2.74 4.59
C SER A 63 4.51 4.13 5.09
N VAL A 64 5.29 4.54 6.08
CA VAL A 64 5.18 5.85 6.70
C VAL A 64 6.51 6.24 7.31
N ASN A 65 6.93 7.49 7.08
CA ASN A 65 8.17 8.06 7.61
C ASN A 65 9.44 7.23 7.29
N GLY A 66 9.43 6.52 6.15
CA GLY A 66 10.52 5.65 5.69
C GLY A 66 10.60 4.28 6.36
N LEU A 67 9.68 3.95 7.27
CA LEU A 67 9.47 2.59 7.74
C LEU A 67 8.49 1.87 6.82
N ILE A 68 8.77 0.60 6.54
CA ILE A 68 7.94 -0.28 5.72
C ILE A 68 7.43 -1.41 6.59
N CYS A 69 6.11 -1.61 6.60
CA CYS A 69 5.50 -2.79 7.19
C CYS A 69 5.23 -3.84 6.10
N ILE A 70 5.70 -5.05 6.35
CA ILE A 70 5.59 -6.19 5.44
C ILE A 70 4.90 -7.32 6.19
N SER A 71 3.86 -7.89 5.58
CA SER A 71 3.27 -9.16 6.01
C SER A 71 3.84 -10.29 5.16
N ARG A 72 4.26 -11.37 5.81
CA ARG A 72 4.70 -12.59 5.15
C ARG A 72 3.77 -13.72 5.55
N GLY A 73 2.79 -13.97 4.70
CA GLY A 73 1.74 -14.97 4.89
C GLY A 73 1.81 -16.14 3.91
N PHE A 74 0.98 -17.14 4.16
CA PHE A 74 0.79 -18.28 3.26
C PHE A 74 -0.31 -18.00 2.22
N ASP A 75 -1.37 -17.30 2.64
CA ASP A 75 -2.51 -16.91 1.82
C ASP A 75 -3.34 -15.81 2.52
N SER A 76 -4.46 -15.40 1.91
CA SER A 76 -5.37 -14.39 2.47
C SER A 76 -6.12 -14.83 3.73
N TYR A 77 -5.85 -16.01 4.28
CA TYR A 77 -6.50 -16.57 5.47
C TYR A 77 -5.50 -16.79 6.61
N ASN A 78 -4.20 -16.80 6.34
CA ASN A 78 -3.16 -16.87 7.36
C ASN A 78 -2.30 -15.59 7.33
N PRO A 79 -2.40 -14.73 8.37
CA PRO A 79 -1.70 -13.46 8.41
C PRO A 79 -0.18 -13.60 8.41
N GLY A 80 0.33 -14.80 8.72
CA GLY A 80 1.75 -15.05 8.88
C GLY A 80 2.39 -14.07 9.86
N LEU A 81 3.60 -13.61 9.54
CA LEU A 81 4.38 -12.70 10.38
C LEU A 81 4.39 -11.28 9.80
N TYR A 82 4.32 -10.28 10.68
CA TYR A 82 4.57 -8.90 10.30
C TYR A 82 6.00 -8.49 10.66
N TYR A 83 6.60 -7.72 9.77
CA TYR A 83 7.91 -7.12 9.95
C TYR A 83 7.80 -5.62 9.73
N ILE A 84 8.50 -4.85 10.54
CA ILE A 84 8.67 -3.40 10.33
C ILE A 84 10.14 -3.19 10.09
N CYS A 85 10.51 -2.71 8.92
CA CYS A 85 11.89 -2.50 8.52
C CYS A 85 12.15 -1.05 8.07
N ASN A 86 13.39 -0.62 8.26
CA ASN A 86 13.93 0.53 7.57
C ASN A 86 14.99 0.01 6.57
N PRO A 87 14.73 0.12 5.26
CA PRO A 87 15.67 -0.33 4.24
C PRO A 87 17.02 0.38 4.26
N ILE A 88 17.03 1.66 4.64
CA ILE A 88 18.22 2.51 4.65
C ILE A 88 19.13 2.15 5.82
N THR A 89 18.57 1.94 7.01
CA THR A 89 19.36 1.48 8.17
C THR A 89 19.60 -0.02 8.16
N GLN A 90 18.90 -0.77 7.31
CA GLN A 90 18.89 -2.24 7.24
C GLN A 90 18.44 -2.91 8.54
N ASP A 91 17.75 -2.16 9.40
CA ASP A 91 17.17 -2.68 10.62
C ASP A 91 15.74 -3.14 10.37
N HIS A 92 15.36 -4.20 11.08
CA HIS A 92 13.98 -4.64 11.14
C HIS A 92 13.66 -5.15 12.53
N ILE A 93 12.38 -5.18 12.82
CA ILE A 93 11.82 -5.91 13.95
C ILE A 93 10.77 -6.90 13.46
N THR A 94 10.58 -7.97 14.22
CA THR A 94 9.44 -8.89 14.04
C THR A 94 8.34 -8.46 14.99
N VAL A 95 7.14 -8.22 14.46
CA VAL A 95 5.96 -8.00 15.26
C VAL A 95 5.51 -9.34 15.86
N PRO A 96 5.16 -9.40 17.15
CA PRO A 96 4.67 -10.62 17.77
C PRO A 96 3.42 -11.13 17.04
N ASN A 97 3.21 -12.44 17.03
CA ASN A 97 1.98 -12.99 16.47
C ASN A 97 0.78 -12.50 17.28
N SER A 98 -0.30 -12.18 16.57
CA SER A 98 -1.62 -12.14 17.21
C SER A 98 -1.90 -13.54 17.80
N GLN A 99 -2.41 -13.59 19.02
CA GLN A 99 -2.77 -14.85 19.71
C GLN A 99 -3.96 -15.57 19.04
N ASN A 100 -4.56 -14.96 18.02
CA ASN A 100 -5.79 -15.36 17.41
C ASN A 100 -5.55 -16.01 16.03
N GLU A 101 -5.57 -17.35 16.02
CA GLU A 101 -5.48 -18.20 14.82
C GLU A 101 -6.82 -18.26 14.08
N TRP A 102 -7.15 -17.23 13.28
CA TRP A 102 -8.38 -17.24 12.47
C TRP A 102 -8.11 -17.44 10.99
N ILE A 103 -8.74 -18.47 10.41
CA ILE A 103 -8.83 -18.74 8.97
C ILE A 103 -9.96 -17.88 8.40
N SER A 104 -9.73 -16.58 8.24
CA SER A 104 -10.71 -15.66 7.64
C SER A 104 -10.00 -14.57 6.86
N LYS A 105 -10.68 -14.02 5.85
CA LYS A 105 -10.15 -12.89 5.10
C LYS A 105 -9.89 -11.73 6.05
N PHE A 106 -8.70 -11.16 5.92
CA PHE A 106 -8.30 -9.98 6.67
C PHE A 106 -7.74 -8.95 5.72
N SER A 107 -7.77 -7.70 6.16
CA SER A 107 -7.00 -6.60 5.59
C SER A 107 -6.09 -6.06 6.68
N SER A 108 -4.92 -5.59 6.28
CA SER A 108 -4.00 -4.93 7.20
C SER A 108 -3.69 -3.52 6.74
N GLY A 109 -3.18 -2.70 7.65
CA GLY A 109 -2.68 -1.37 7.33
C GLY A 109 -1.62 -0.92 8.34
N PHE A 110 -0.77 0.01 7.91
CA PHE A 110 0.28 0.56 8.75
C PHE A 110 0.24 2.08 8.71
N GLY A 111 0.33 2.71 9.88
CA GLY A 111 0.23 4.17 9.99
C GLY A 111 0.93 4.73 11.21
N PHE A 112 0.98 6.06 11.28
CA PHE A 112 1.66 6.82 12.32
C PHE A 112 0.70 7.78 13.01
N ASP A 113 0.59 7.64 14.33
CA ASP A 113 -0.08 8.61 15.19
C ASP A 113 0.85 9.80 15.41
N SER A 114 0.57 10.91 14.76
CA SER A 114 1.38 12.12 14.89
C SER A 114 1.26 12.80 16.27
N ILE A 115 0.24 12.48 17.07
CA ILE A 115 0.00 13.04 18.40
C ILE A 115 0.80 12.25 19.43
N SER A 116 0.59 10.92 19.49
CA SER A 116 1.32 10.06 20.44
C SER A 116 2.75 9.73 19.98
N LYS A 117 3.08 9.99 18.72
CA LYS A 117 4.35 9.62 18.06
C LYS A 117 4.57 8.11 17.95
N GLU A 118 3.48 7.36 17.87
CA GLU A 118 3.53 5.91 17.82
C GLU A 118 3.20 5.38 16.41
N TYR A 119 3.84 4.28 16.04
CA TYR A 119 3.50 3.53 14.84
C TYR A 119 2.52 2.42 15.20
N LYS A 120 1.49 2.24 14.37
CA LYS A 120 0.46 1.23 14.60
C LYS A 120 0.29 0.35 13.37
N VAL A 121 0.26 -0.96 13.59
CA VAL A 121 -0.21 -1.95 12.61
C VAL A 121 -1.63 -2.30 12.99
N VAL A 122 -2.53 -2.24 12.02
CA VAL A 122 -3.94 -2.54 12.19
C VAL A 122 -4.26 -3.77 11.36
N ARG A 123 -4.98 -4.71 11.94
CA ARG A 123 -5.52 -5.88 11.27
C ARG A 123 -7.03 -5.88 11.43
N VAL A 124 -7.74 -5.96 10.32
CA VAL A 124 -9.19 -6.00 10.26
C VAL A 124 -9.61 -7.35 9.69
N VAL A 125 -10.26 -8.16 10.51
CA VAL A 125 -10.81 -9.45 10.09
C VAL A 125 -12.30 -9.24 9.81
N ILE A 126 -12.71 -9.45 8.55
CA ILE A 126 -14.11 -9.38 8.15
C ILE A 126 -14.67 -10.79 8.13
N ALA A 127 -15.69 -11.05 8.94
CA ALA A 127 -16.32 -12.36 9.06
C ALA A 127 -17.84 -12.23 9.08
N PHE A 128 -18.54 -13.25 8.55
CA PHE A 128 -20.00 -13.28 8.45
C PHE A 128 -20.73 -13.09 9.79
N SER A 129 -20.13 -13.47 10.92
CA SER A 129 -20.74 -13.39 12.24
C SER A 129 -20.29 -12.16 13.03
N LYS A 130 -18.97 -11.91 13.11
CA LYS A 130 -18.41 -10.80 13.87
C LYS A 130 -17.07 -10.36 13.28
N SER A 131 -17.05 -9.17 12.71
CA SER A 131 -15.80 -8.48 12.34
C SER A 131 -14.99 -8.13 13.59
N ARG A 132 -13.67 -8.16 13.49
CA ARG A 132 -12.75 -7.84 14.58
C ARG A 132 -11.63 -6.95 14.09
N VAL A 133 -11.12 -6.11 14.99
CA VAL A 133 -9.99 -5.24 14.72
C VAL A 133 -8.94 -5.44 15.79
N GLU A 134 -7.72 -5.72 15.37
CA GLU A 134 -6.56 -5.84 16.23
C GLU A 134 -5.59 -4.70 15.90
N VAL A 135 -5.09 -4.04 16.93
CA VAL A 135 -4.10 -2.97 16.80
C VAL A 135 -2.85 -3.38 17.56
N TYR A 136 -1.71 -3.35 16.88
CA TYR A 136 -0.40 -3.45 17.48
C TYR A 136 0.26 -2.08 17.45
N THR A 137 0.66 -1.59 18.62
CA THR A 137 1.48 -0.39 18.73
C THR A 137 2.94 -0.82 18.82
N LEU A 138 3.81 -0.19 18.03
CA LEU A 138 5.24 -0.49 18.02
C LEU A 138 5.83 -0.35 19.44
N GLY A 139 6.54 -1.37 19.92
CA GLY A 139 7.11 -1.40 21.28
C GLY A 139 6.15 -1.90 22.37
N SER A 140 4.84 -2.01 22.11
CA SER A 140 3.86 -2.46 23.13
C SER A 140 3.96 -3.95 23.48
N GLY A 141 4.61 -4.75 22.64
CA GLY A 141 4.83 -6.18 22.86
C GLY A 141 3.63 -7.10 22.64
N ASN A 142 2.39 -6.56 22.52
CA ASN A 142 1.19 -7.36 22.29
C ASN A 142 0.16 -6.65 21.39
N TRP A 143 -0.67 -7.43 20.71
CA TRP A 143 -1.86 -6.93 20.01
C TRP A 143 -2.99 -6.69 21.01
N ARG A 144 -3.84 -5.69 20.74
CA ARG A 144 -5.10 -5.49 21.46
C ARG A 144 -6.28 -5.43 20.50
N GLU A 145 -7.41 -5.99 20.93
CA GLU A 145 -8.67 -5.94 20.18
C GLU A 145 -9.38 -4.60 20.46
N ILE A 146 -9.94 -3.99 19.42
CA ILE A 146 -10.87 -2.87 19.54
C ILE A 146 -12.21 -3.22 18.90
N THR A 147 -13.27 -2.53 19.33
CA THR A 147 -14.61 -2.69 18.76
C THR A 147 -14.81 -1.68 17.64
N ALA A 148 -15.41 -2.11 16.54
CA ALA A 148 -15.76 -1.25 15.43
C ALA A 148 -17.12 -1.67 14.87
N ASP A 149 -18.20 -1.10 15.42
CA ASP A 149 -19.57 -1.46 15.04
C ASP A 149 -19.86 -1.19 13.56
N LEU A 150 -19.22 -0.17 13.00
CA LEU A 150 -19.33 0.22 11.59
C LEU A 150 -18.86 -0.90 10.63
N LEU A 151 -17.98 -1.81 11.07
CA LEU A 151 -17.55 -2.95 10.26
C LEU A 151 -18.62 -4.03 10.09
N SER A 152 -19.75 -3.96 10.80
CA SER A 152 -20.85 -4.91 10.65
C SER A 152 -21.56 -4.80 9.30
N CYS A 153 -21.50 -3.64 8.64
CA CYS A 153 -22.08 -3.44 7.31
C CYS A 153 -21.09 -3.74 6.15
N ILE A 154 -19.81 -3.98 6.48
CA ILE A 154 -18.76 -4.27 5.51
C ILE A 154 -18.75 -5.76 5.21
N SER A 155 -18.96 -6.14 3.94
CA SER A 155 -18.95 -7.53 3.51
C SER A 155 -17.58 -7.99 3.00
N SER A 156 -16.78 -7.06 2.46
CA SER A 156 -15.39 -7.33 2.10
C SER A 156 -14.56 -6.06 2.15
N MET A 157 -13.27 -6.21 2.43
CA MET A 157 -12.29 -5.13 2.37
C MET A 157 -11.06 -5.61 1.59
N GLU A 158 -10.51 -4.73 0.76
CA GLU A 158 -9.31 -5.03 -0.03
C GLU A 158 -8.06 -4.97 0.86
N GLN A 159 -7.00 -5.69 0.48
CA GLN A 159 -5.71 -5.64 1.17
C GLN A 159 -4.96 -4.33 0.86
N SER A 160 -5.07 -3.85 -0.38
CA SER A 160 -4.43 -2.61 -0.82
C SER A 160 -5.02 -1.42 -0.07
N ASN A 161 -4.14 -0.59 0.49
CA ASN A 161 -4.51 0.55 1.30
C ASN A 161 -3.53 1.71 1.11
N VAL A 162 -3.89 2.87 1.63
CA VAL A 162 -2.96 4.01 1.68
C VAL A 162 -3.06 4.71 3.02
N PHE A 163 -1.93 5.18 3.54
CA PHE A 163 -1.88 6.07 4.69
C PHE A 163 -1.87 7.53 4.21
N LEU A 164 -2.75 8.38 4.72
CA LEU A 164 -2.80 9.80 4.39
C LEU A 164 -3.35 10.60 5.57
N ASN A 165 -2.67 11.68 5.95
CA ASN A 165 -3.11 12.63 6.97
C ASN A 165 -3.55 11.97 8.30
N GLY A 166 -2.80 10.97 8.77
CA GLY A 166 -3.07 10.30 10.05
C GLY A 166 -4.12 9.20 9.99
N ALA A 167 -4.62 8.83 8.81
CA ALA A 167 -5.58 7.76 8.65
C ALA A 167 -5.17 6.78 7.54
N ILE A 168 -5.62 5.54 7.66
CA ILE A 168 -5.44 4.48 6.67
C ILE A 168 -6.75 4.31 5.90
N TYR A 169 -6.68 4.16 4.57
CA TYR A 169 -7.84 4.04 3.69
C TYR A 169 -7.81 2.72 2.93
N TRP A 170 -8.92 2.00 2.96
CA TRP A 170 -9.14 0.78 2.18
C TRP A 170 -10.33 0.94 1.25
N LEU A 171 -10.30 0.24 0.12
CA LEU A 171 -11.51 -0.03 -0.66
C LEU A 171 -12.30 -1.14 0.01
N ALA A 172 -13.62 -0.97 0.10
CA ALA A 172 -14.51 -1.93 0.72
C ALA A 172 -15.83 -2.07 -0.04
N CYS A 173 -16.51 -3.19 0.20
CA CYS A 173 -17.88 -3.42 -0.21
C CYS A 173 -18.80 -3.41 1.02
N ILE A 174 -19.89 -2.67 0.92
CA ILE A 174 -20.99 -2.63 1.88
C ILE A 174 -22.10 -3.52 1.33
N ASN A 175 -22.55 -4.49 2.14
CA ASN A 175 -23.65 -5.42 1.82
C ASN A 175 -23.58 -6.05 0.42
N ASP A 176 -22.37 -6.35 -0.07
CA ASP A 176 -22.06 -6.90 -1.41
C ASP A 176 -22.50 -6.06 -2.63
N SER A 177 -23.20 -4.94 -2.42
CA SER A 177 -23.79 -4.14 -3.49
C SER A 177 -23.02 -2.85 -3.74
N THR A 178 -22.52 -2.20 -2.69
CA THR A 178 -22.09 -0.80 -2.76
C THR A 178 -20.62 -0.68 -2.43
N SER A 179 -19.83 -0.08 -3.31
CA SER A 179 -18.42 0.20 -3.01
C SER A 179 -18.29 1.49 -2.22
N ALA A 180 -17.38 1.48 -1.25
CA ALA A 180 -17.04 2.61 -0.41
C ALA A 180 -15.55 2.62 -0.11
N ILE A 181 -15.09 3.72 0.48
CA ILE A 181 -13.77 3.79 1.11
C ILE A 181 -14.00 3.74 2.61
N VAL A 182 -13.33 2.80 3.28
CA VAL A 182 -13.29 2.74 4.75
C VAL A 182 -12.01 3.44 5.18
N SER A 183 -12.11 4.35 6.14
CA SER A 183 -10.95 4.98 6.77
C SER A 183 -10.82 4.55 8.22
N PHE A 184 -9.58 4.49 8.71
CA PHE A 184 -9.25 4.29 10.11
C PHE A 184 -8.33 5.41 10.57
N ASN A 185 -8.79 6.23 11.51
CA ASN A 185 -7.95 7.27 12.12
C ASN A 185 -6.97 6.61 13.10
N VAL A 186 -5.67 6.76 12.86
CA VAL A 186 -4.65 6.07 13.66
C VAL A 186 -4.54 6.65 15.08
N ALA A 187 -4.91 7.92 15.27
CA ALA A 187 -4.85 8.58 16.58
C ALA A 187 -6.10 8.29 17.43
N THR A 188 -7.30 8.44 16.85
CA THR A 188 -8.56 8.21 17.58
C THR A 188 -9.00 6.75 17.57
N GLU A 189 -8.46 5.95 16.64
CA GLU A 189 -8.80 4.54 16.42
C GLU A 189 -10.26 4.30 16.03
N GLU A 190 -10.82 5.28 15.36
CA GLU A 190 -12.20 5.26 14.87
C GLU A 190 -12.23 4.97 13.38
N PHE A 191 -13.27 4.24 12.97
CA PHE A 191 -13.57 3.96 11.57
C PHE A 191 -14.62 4.94 11.04
N ASP A 192 -14.47 5.29 9.77
CA ASP A 192 -15.48 6.05 9.04
C ASP A 192 -15.65 5.51 7.61
N ILE A 193 -16.83 5.74 7.02
CA ILE A 193 -17.18 5.35 5.66
C ILE A 193 -17.28 6.59 4.80
N ILE A 194 -16.43 6.66 3.78
CA ILE A 194 -16.49 7.66 2.74
C ILE A 194 -17.24 7.06 1.55
N GLU A 195 -18.43 7.59 1.31
CA GLU A 195 -19.20 7.23 0.14
C GLU A 195 -18.51 7.67 -1.15
N LEU A 196 -18.46 6.76 -2.13
CA LEU A 196 -17.95 7.11 -3.45
C LEU A 196 -18.92 8.01 -4.20
N HIS A 197 -18.36 8.94 -4.98
CA HIS A 197 -19.10 9.79 -5.89
C HIS A 197 -19.91 8.96 -6.90
N PHE A 198 -21.09 9.44 -7.30
CA PHE A 198 -22.02 8.65 -8.13
C PHE A 198 -21.44 8.25 -9.49
N GLU A 199 -20.58 9.08 -10.09
CA GLU A 199 -19.88 8.73 -11.34
C GLU A 199 -18.91 7.55 -11.15
N LEU A 200 -18.27 7.44 -9.99
CA LEU A 200 -17.39 6.32 -9.66
C LEU A 200 -18.18 5.01 -9.50
N ARG A 201 -19.39 5.08 -8.93
CA ARG A 201 -20.27 3.91 -8.77
C ARG A 201 -20.67 3.25 -10.09
N LYS A 202 -20.57 3.97 -11.22
CA LYS A 202 -20.86 3.44 -12.56
C LYS A 202 -19.69 2.65 -13.16
N LEU A 203 -18.47 2.80 -12.64
CA LEU A 203 -17.29 2.11 -13.15
C LEU A 203 -17.30 0.65 -12.66
N LYS A 204 -16.72 -0.26 -13.46
CA LYS A 204 -16.58 -1.67 -13.05
C LYS A 204 -15.57 -1.76 -11.90
N LYS A 205 -15.96 -2.44 -10.83
CA LYS A 205 -15.24 -2.51 -9.55
C LYS A 205 -13.92 -3.28 -9.61
N ASP A 206 -13.76 -4.16 -10.60
CA ASP A 206 -12.81 -5.27 -10.53
C ASP A 206 -11.33 -4.86 -10.42
N CYS A 207 -10.98 -3.59 -10.61
CA CYS A 207 -9.59 -3.12 -10.63
C CYS A 207 -9.39 -1.70 -10.06
N TRP A 208 -10.16 -1.27 -9.07
CA TRP A 208 -9.87 0.03 -8.45
C TRP A 208 -8.67 -0.04 -7.50
N GLU A 209 -7.88 1.03 -7.50
CA GLU A 209 -6.73 1.19 -6.61
C GLU A 209 -6.73 2.57 -5.96
N LEU A 210 -6.32 2.61 -4.68
CA LEU A 210 -6.11 3.86 -3.97
C LEU A 210 -4.67 4.34 -4.13
N ALA A 211 -4.51 5.64 -4.20
CA ALA A 211 -3.20 6.28 -4.27
C ALA A 211 -3.21 7.60 -3.49
N VAL A 212 -2.02 8.12 -3.21
CA VAL A 212 -1.82 9.45 -2.64
C VAL A 212 -1.03 10.29 -3.64
N LEU A 213 -1.61 11.41 -4.06
CA LEU A 213 -0.95 12.41 -4.90
C LEU A 213 -0.86 13.73 -4.15
N LYS A 214 0.37 14.13 -3.79
CA LYS A 214 0.61 15.22 -2.83
C LYS A 214 -0.05 14.85 -1.49
N ASP A 215 -1.11 15.55 -1.12
CA ASP A 215 -1.93 15.30 0.08
C ASP A 215 -3.38 14.96 -0.27
N TRP A 216 -3.64 14.56 -1.52
CA TRP A 216 -4.96 14.16 -1.98
C TRP A 216 -5.09 12.65 -2.05
N LEU A 217 -6.25 12.16 -1.61
CA LEU A 217 -6.66 10.79 -1.84
C LEU A 217 -7.10 10.63 -3.29
N CYS A 218 -6.57 9.61 -3.95
CA CYS A 218 -6.81 9.32 -5.34
C CYS A 218 -7.43 7.94 -5.52
N LEU A 219 -8.25 7.80 -6.56
CA LEU A 219 -8.78 6.53 -7.02
C LEU A 219 -8.39 6.34 -8.49
N ILE A 220 -7.80 5.20 -8.80
CA ILE A 220 -7.41 4.80 -10.15
C ILE A 220 -8.32 3.67 -10.60
N ASP A 221 -9.02 3.85 -11.72
CA ASP A 221 -9.75 2.76 -12.36
C ASP A 221 -8.78 1.93 -13.22
N GLY A 222 -8.49 0.70 -12.77
CA GLY A 222 -7.52 -0.23 -13.33
C GLY A 222 -8.06 -1.25 -14.34
N ASN A 223 -9.29 -1.10 -14.88
CA ASN A 223 -9.94 -2.12 -15.72
C ASN A 223 -8.97 -2.75 -16.76
N PRO A 224 -8.68 -4.06 -16.71
CA PRO A 224 -7.57 -4.67 -17.46
C PRO A 224 -7.91 -4.82 -18.95
N TYR A 225 -9.20 -4.75 -19.29
CA TYR A 225 -9.71 -4.74 -20.66
C TYR A 225 -9.85 -3.32 -21.22
N SER A 226 -9.81 -2.33 -20.35
CA SER A 226 -9.79 -0.92 -20.74
C SER A 226 -8.34 -0.47 -20.93
N ARG A 227 -8.05 0.19 -22.05
CA ARG A 227 -6.81 0.96 -22.23
C ARG A 227 -6.85 2.32 -21.50
N VAL A 228 -7.99 2.64 -20.90
CA VAL A 228 -8.25 3.89 -20.18
C VAL A 228 -7.99 3.63 -18.70
N ARG A 229 -7.08 4.40 -18.11
CA ARG A 229 -6.98 4.55 -16.66
C ARG A 229 -7.41 5.97 -16.33
N ILE A 230 -8.44 6.09 -15.50
CA ILE A 230 -8.96 7.39 -15.08
C ILE A 230 -8.48 7.63 -13.66
N LEU A 231 -7.78 8.75 -13.47
CA LEU A 231 -7.36 9.22 -12.15
C LEU A 231 -8.41 10.18 -11.61
N TRP A 232 -8.99 9.82 -10.47
CA TRP A 232 -9.85 10.68 -9.69
C TRP A 232 -9.11 11.18 -8.46
N VAL A 233 -9.34 12.43 -8.09
CA VAL A 233 -8.68 13.10 -6.98
C VAL A 233 -9.75 13.73 -6.09
N MET A 234 -9.71 13.45 -4.80
CA MET A 234 -10.52 14.10 -3.78
C MET A 234 -9.79 15.37 -3.32
N LYS A 235 -10.26 16.55 -3.74
CA LYS A 235 -9.60 17.83 -3.42
C LYS A 235 -9.80 18.24 -1.98
N ASP A 236 -11.00 18.05 -1.48
CA ASP A 236 -11.38 18.34 -0.10
C ASP A 236 -11.60 17.01 0.61
N HIS A 237 -10.76 16.75 1.61
CA HIS A 237 -10.72 15.49 2.33
C HIS A 237 -12.06 15.14 2.98
N GLY A 238 -12.52 13.90 2.79
CA GLY A 238 -13.80 13.39 3.31
C GLY A 238 -15.05 13.93 2.60
N VAL A 239 -14.93 14.90 1.70
CA VAL A 239 -16.08 15.53 1.03
C VAL A 239 -16.41 14.79 -0.25
N GLN A 240 -17.53 14.05 -0.27
CA GLN A 240 -17.98 13.28 -1.44
C GLN A 240 -18.09 14.11 -2.73
N GLY A 241 -18.49 15.39 -2.62
CA GLY A 241 -18.63 16.29 -3.78
C GLY A 241 -17.30 16.83 -4.35
N SER A 242 -16.16 16.55 -3.71
CA SER A 242 -14.85 17.10 -4.11
C SER A 242 -14.06 16.19 -5.06
N TRP A 243 -14.62 15.02 -5.40
CA TRP A 243 -14.04 14.11 -6.37
C TRP A 243 -14.08 14.73 -7.78
N ILE A 244 -12.90 14.96 -8.34
CA ILE A 244 -12.75 15.42 -9.72
C ILE A 244 -11.93 14.41 -10.52
N GLN A 245 -12.27 14.25 -11.79
CA GLN A 245 -11.42 13.53 -12.73
C GLN A 245 -10.22 14.41 -13.10
N ASP A 246 -9.02 14.02 -12.69
CA ASP A 246 -7.80 14.84 -12.85
C ASP A 246 -7.05 14.53 -14.15
N CYS A 247 -7.00 13.26 -14.56
CA CYS A 247 -6.45 12.91 -15.85
C CYS A 247 -7.03 11.64 -16.44
N ASP A 248 -6.92 11.58 -17.76
CA ASP A 248 -7.14 10.38 -18.53
C ASP A 248 -5.80 9.91 -19.09
N ILE A 249 -5.30 8.79 -18.60
CA ILE A 249 -3.99 8.26 -18.96
C ILE A 249 -4.01 7.67 -20.40
N ARG A 250 -5.15 7.73 -21.12
CA ARG A 250 -5.29 7.32 -22.54
C ARG A 250 -4.32 7.98 -23.50
N SER A 251 -4.08 9.29 -23.37
CA SER A 251 -3.80 10.09 -24.58
C SER A 251 -2.32 10.34 -24.89
N GLN A 252 -1.40 9.86 -24.05
CA GLN A 252 -0.01 10.27 -24.17
C GLN A 252 0.94 9.20 -24.67
N ASN A 253 0.67 7.91 -24.41
CA ASN A 253 1.47 6.82 -24.96
C ASN A 253 0.61 5.56 -25.09
N SER A 254 0.64 4.94 -26.28
CA SER A 254 -0.09 3.73 -26.69
C SER A 254 0.29 2.46 -25.91
N ILE A 255 0.16 2.46 -24.57
CA ILE A 255 0.82 1.47 -23.72
C ILE A 255 -0.22 0.69 -22.93
N ASN A 256 -0.18 -0.64 -23.09
CA ASN A 256 -0.93 -1.60 -22.28
C ASN A 256 -0.30 -1.64 -20.88
N LEU A 257 -0.71 -0.73 -20.00
CA LEU A 257 -0.31 -0.72 -18.60
C LEU A 257 -1.16 -1.76 -17.83
N GLN A 258 -0.63 -2.96 -17.58
CA GLN A 258 -1.19 -3.87 -16.59
C GLN A 258 -0.70 -3.46 -15.21
N ILE A 259 -1.44 -2.58 -14.53
CA ILE A 259 -1.11 -2.15 -13.17
C ILE A 259 -1.46 -3.27 -12.19
N GLY A 260 -0.46 -3.69 -11.41
CA GLY A 260 -0.64 -4.59 -10.28
C GLY A 260 -1.01 -3.81 -9.02
N ARG A 261 -1.69 -4.49 -8.09
CA ARG A 261 -2.25 -3.98 -6.84
C ARG A 261 -1.21 -3.33 -5.92
N HIS A 262 -0.95 -2.02 -5.98
CA HIS A 262 0.15 -1.45 -5.19
C HIS A 262 -0.15 -0.07 -4.58
N GLU A 263 0.41 0.15 -3.39
CA GLU A 263 0.33 1.40 -2.61
C GLU A 263 1.25 2.46 -3.22
N MET A 264 0.71 3.66 -3.46
CA MET A 264 1.41 4.72 -4.19
C MET A 264 1.39 6.01 -3.36
N MET A 265 2.57 6.55 -3.04
CA MET A 265 2.70 7.83 -2.36
C MET A 265 3.79 8.70 -2.97
N ASN A 266 3.45 9.99 -3.11
CA ASN A 266 4.27 11.19 -3.18
C ASN A 266 5.79 10.98 -3.43
N VAL A 267 6.21 11.02 -4.70
CA VAL A 267 7.60 11.36 -5.04
C VAL A 267 7.75 12.87 -4.92
N GLU A 268 8.88 13.35 -4.35
CA GLU A 268 9.29 14.76 -4.15
C GLU A 268 8.93 15.76 -5.27
N ASN A 269 8.68 15.28 -6.48
CA ASN A 269 8.28 16.08 -7.65
C ASN A 269 6.77 16.16 -7.90
N SER A 270 5.91 15.75 -6.95
CA SER A 270 4.45 15.62 -7.16
C SER A 270 4.10 14.62 -8.26
N GLU A 271 4.84 13.52 -8.33
CA GLU A 271 4.61 12.45 -9.29
C GLU A 271 3.94 11.25 -8.64
N LEU A 272 3.00 10.65 -9.36
CA LEU A 272 2.39 9.37 -9.05
C LEU A 272 3.16 8.26 -9.76
N VAL A 273 3.61 7.25 -9.02
CA VAL A 273 4.30 6.10 -9.62
C VAL A 273 3.28 5.03 -9.99
N LEU A 274 3.20 4.71 -11.27
CA LEU A 274 2.34 3.68 -11.85
C LEU A 274 3.21 2.46 -12.17
N LEU A 275 2.68 1.26 -12.03
CA LEU A 275 3.48 0.06 -12.23
C LEU A 275 2.90 -0.80 -13.32
N THR A 276 3.74 -1.58 -13.98
CA THR A 276 3.29 -2.66 -14.80
C THR A 276 4.16 -3.89 -14.62
N SER A 277 3.72 -5.02 -15.16
CA SER A 277 4.54 -6.24 -15.23
C SER A 277 5.91 -6.04 -15.88
N LYS A 278 6.15 -4.95 -16.61
CA LYS A 278 7.40 -4.70 -17.36
C LYS A 278 8.00 -3.31 -17.18
N SER A 279 7.32 -2.39 -16.50
CA SER A 279 7.75 -0.99 -16.44
C SER A 279 7.25 -0.26 -15.21
N ILE A 280 7.95 0.81 -14.85
CA ILE A 280 7.56 1.80 -13.85
C ILE A 280 7.23 3.08 -14.60
N GLY A 281 5.98 3.53 -14.50
CA GLY A 281 5.51 4.82 -14.95
C GLY A 281 5.61 5.88 -13.86
N TYR A 282 5.90 7.12 -14.22
CA TYR A 282 5.79 8.27 -13.34
C TYR A 282 4.88 9.28 -14.01
N TYR A 283 3.70 9.48 -13.42
CA TYR A 283 2.74 10.49 -13.83
C TYR A 283 3.03 11.79 -13.09
N ASN A 284 3.34 12.85 -13.83
CA ASN A 284 3.56 14.17 -13.29
C ASN A 284 2.27 14.98 -13.38
N HIS A 285 1.71 15.33 -12.21
CA HIS A 285 0.43 16.02 -12.14
C HIS A 285 0.48 17.47 -12.66
N ARG A 286 1.64 18.15 -12.59
CA ARG A 286 1.75 19.57 -12.98
C ARG A 286 1.63 19.76 -14.49
N ASN A 287 2.35 18.94 -15.25
CA ASN A 287 2.37 19.00 -16.71
C ASN A 287 1.47 17.92 -17.36
N LYS A 288 0.83 17.08 -16.54
CA LYS A 288 -0.02 15.96 -16.95
C LYS A 288 0.72 14.92 -17.79
N THR A 289 2.04 14.74 -17.63
CA THR A 289 2.82 13.80 -18.46
C THR A 289 3.06 12.46 -17.78
N VAL A 290 3.11 11.37 -18.55
CA VAL A 290 3.61 10.06 -18.06
C VAL A 290 4.95 9.72 -18.70
N ARG A 291 5.99 9.53 -17.88
CA ARG A 291 7.26 8.91 -18.30
C ARG A 291 7.28 7.44 -17.90
N LEU A 292 7.95 6.59 -18.67
CA LEU A 292 8.04 5.16 -18.39
C LEU A 292 9.48 4.70 -18.37
N VAL A 293 9.71 3.71 -17.54
CA VAL A 293 11.01 3.13 -17.28
C VAL A 293 10.85 1.62 -17.37
N VAL A 294 11.46 1.00 -18.36
CA VAL A 294 11.39 -0.45 -18.57
C VAL A 294 12.26 -1.14 -17.53
N MET A 295 11.70 -2.18 -16.89
CA MET A 295 12.44 -3.03 -15.97
C MET A 295 13.04 -4.18 -16.78
N ASP A 296 14.36 -4.33 -16.71
CA ASP A 296 15.13 -5.36 -17.44
C ASP A 296 14.88 -6.79 -16.91
N LYS A 297 13.99 -6.99 -15.93
CA LYS A 297 13.73 -8.29 -15.30
C LYS A 297 12.24 -8.60 -15.17
N ASN A 298 11.87 -9.82 -15.59
CA ASN A 298 10.61 -10.49 -15.28
C ASN A 298 10.54 -10.88 -13.79
N ARG A 299 10.47 -9.91 -12.88
CA ARG A 299 10.15 -10.19 -11.47
C ARG A 299 8.71 -9.79 -11.22
N SER A 300 7.93 -10.72 -10.64
CA SER A 300 6.68 -10.39 -9.95
C SER A 300 7.06 -9.61 -8.69
N SER A 301 7.21 -8.29 -8.84
CA SER A 301 7.62 -7.38 -7.78
C SER A 301 6.49 -6.42 -7.45
N ILE A 302 6.25 -6.25 -6.15
CA ILE A 302 5.43 -5.21 -5.54
C ILE A 302 6.32 -3.98 -5.42
N ILE A 303 5.84 -2.78 -5.73
CA ILE A 303 6.67 -1.57 -5.68
C ILE A 303 6.00 -0.57 -4.78
N MET A 304 6.81 0.08 -3.96
CA MET A 304 6.45 1.16 -3.07
C MET A 304 7.42 2.32 -3.30
N VAL A 305 6.89 3.53 -3.18
CA VAL A 305 7.72 4.72 -3.03
C VAL A 305 7.81 5.05 -1.55
N GLY A 306 9.04 5.07 -1.03
CA GLY A 306 9.32 5.40 0.36
C GLY A 306 10.18 6.67 0.45
N ILE A 307 9.94 7.48 1.47
CA ILE A 307 10.85 8.58 1.78
C ILE A 307 12.05 8.00 2.53
N ALA A 308 13.28 8.31 2.10
CA ALA A 308 14.46 7.88 2.83
C ALA A 308 14.45 8.47 4.26
N SER A 309 14.68 7.60 5.24
CA SER A 309 14.65 7.94 6.66
C SER A 309 15.75 7.19 7.40
N LEU A 310 16.29 7.79 8.46
CA LEU A 310 17.28 7.16 9.35
C LEU A 310 16.64 6.59 10.63
N ILE A 311 15.32 6.51 10.69
CA ILE A 311 14.59 5.97 11.84
C ILE A 311 14.87 4.46 11.96
N SER A 312 15.57 4.03 13.01
CA SER A 312 15.75 2.60 13.26
C SER A 312 14.52 2.03 13.98
N PRO A 313 13.84 1.00 13.43
CA PRO A 313 12.71 0.37 14.10
C PRO A 313 13.10 -0.35 15.39
N LYS A 314 14.38 -0.71 15.60
CA LYS A 314 14.84 -1.34 16.85
C LYS A 314 14.77 -0.37 18.02
N VAL A 315 15.22 0.87 17.82
CA VAL A 315 15.17 1.93 18.85
C VAL A 315 13.73 2.28 19.24
N LEU A 316 12.78 2.12 18.32
CA LEU A 316 11.36 2.36 18.58
C LEU A 316 10.65 1.16 19.24
N GLY A 317 11.26 -0.02 19.21
CA GLY A 317 10.68 -1.26 19.73
C GLY A 317 11.19 -1.65 21.13
N GLU A 318 12.17 -0.92 21.66
CA GLU A 318 12.68 -1.02 23.04
C GLU A 318 11.82 -0.20 24.01
#